data_AF-A0A521N7Z7-F1
#
_entry.id   AF-A0A521N7Z7-F1
#
_cell.length_a   1.000
_cell.length_b   1.000
_cell.length_c   1.000
_cell.angle_alpha   90.00
_cell.angle_beta   90.00
_cell.angle_gamma   90.00
#
_symmetry.space_group_name_H-M   'P 1'
#
loop_
_entity.id
_entity.type
_entity.pdbx_description
1 polymer ?
#
loop_
_entity_poly.entity_id
_entity_poly.type
_entity_poly.pdbx_seq_one_letter_code
_entity_poly.pdbx_strand_id
1 'polypeptide(L)'
;MFVTIKNETSMKKIILMAALACSISGFAQVRMPAPSPLQKLTQEFGLGSIEVTYSRPVLKGRSLFKDNSDLAPLGKLWRTGANAATRISFTDRVMMGGKLLDTGAYVLYTIPGKEYWEIIINKGLKNSGTDGYKESEDVNRFKVKAEKNGTSVETFTIQFDNILPESCDLVIMWGTTLVKVPMSVNVKDRIRAQVEKALSAETPNAGAYQAAANFYFEWDKDLSKALVNATKATQANPKAFWLFLLQARIEQGLGDKTAAKTSAEKCIALATEAKNDDYVRMATDLIKKL
;
A
#
# COMPACT_ATOMS: atom_id res chain seq x y z
N MET A 1 -51.54 -49.81 -54.07
CA MET A 1 -51.81 -48.52 -54.73
C MET A 1 -52.05 -47.49 -53.64
N PHE A 2 -51.45 -46.31 -53.78
CA PHE A 2 -51.53 -45.10 -52.95
C PHE A 2 -50.80 -45.05 -51.60
N VAL A 3 -49.64 -44.41 -51.72
CA VAL A 3 -48.87 -43.70 -50.70
C VAL A 3 -49.70 -42.51 -50.17
N THR A 4 -49.69 -42.28 -48.86
CA THR A 4 -50.03 -40.96 -48.28
C THR A 4 -48.93 -40.59 -47.28
N ILE A 5 -48.19 -39.54 -47.63
CA ILE A 5 -46.99 -39.05 -46.92
C ILE A 5 -47.40 -38.01 -45.86
N LYS A 6 -46.81 -38.19 -44.67
CA LYS A 6 -46.41 -37.22 -43.62
C LYS A 6 -46.94 -35.79 -43.71
N ASN A 7 -47.61 -35.32 -42.64
CA ASN A 7 -47.62 -33.89 -42.31
C ASN A 7 -47.59 -33.51 -40.81
N GLU A 8 -47.68 -34.46 -39.87
CA GLU A 8 -47.67 -34.11 -38.44
C GLU A 8 -46.33 -33.61 -37.89
N THR A 9 -45.22 -34.08 -38.45
CA THR A 9 -43.87 -33.69 -37.99
C THR A 9 -43.48 -32.25 -38.36
N SER A 10 -44.17 -31.64 -39.34
CA SER A 10 -43.87 -30.27 -39.77
C SER A 10 -44.51 -29.23 -38.84
N MET A 11 -45.77 -29.43 -38.43
CA MET A 11 -46.46 -28.54 -37.47
C MET A 11 -45.84 -28.55 -36.08
N LYS A 12 -45.40 -29.72 -35.57
CA LYS A 12 -44.72 -29.81 -34.26
C LYS A 12 -43.38 -29.09 -34.24
N LYS A 13 -42.64 -29.08 -35.36
CA LYS A 13 -41.39 -28.32 -35.49
C LYS A 13 -41.62 -26.81 -35.56
N ILE A 14 -42.68 -26.37 -36.23
CA ILE A 14 -43.04 -24.95 -36.32
C ILE A 14 -43.51 -24.40 -34.95
N ILE A 15 -44.29 -25.17 -34.18
CA ILE A 15 -44.73 -24.78 -32.83
C ILE A 15 -43.55 -24.75 -31.84
N LEU A 16 -42.62 -25.73 -31.93
CA LEU A 16 -41.43 -25.75 -31.07
C LEU A 16 -40.44 -24.61 -31.40
N MET A 17 -40.37 -24.20 -32.67
CA MET A 17 -39.51 -23.13 -33.15
C MET A 17 -40.12 -21.73 -32.85
N ALA A 18 -41.45 -21.60 -32.80
CA ALA A 18 -42.14 -20.40 -32.35
C ALA A 18 -42.08 -20.20 -30.83
N ALA A 19 -42.11 -21.28 -30.03
CA ALA A 19 -41.94 -21.21 -28.58
C ALA A 19 -40.50 -20.84 -28.16
N LEU A 20 -39.50 -21.25 -28.96
CA LEU A 20 -38.10 -20.89 -28.73
C LEU A 20 -37.79 -19.42 -29.08
N ALA A 21 -38.58 -18.81 -29.98
CA ALA A 21 -38.42 -17.41 -30.36
C ALA A 21 -38.98 -16.40 -29.35
N CYS A 22 -39.88 -16.80 -28.43
CA CYS A 22 -40.44 -15.91 -27.41
C CYS A 22 -39.64 -15.81 -26.10
N SER A 23 -38.53 -16.55 -25.96
CA SER A 23 -37.81 -16.65 -24.67
C SER A 23 -36.61 -15.69 -24.54
N ILE A 24 -36.37 -14.82 -25.53
CA ILE A 24 -35.21 -13.90 -25.54
C ILE A 24 -35.62 -12.45 -25.30
N SER A 25 -36.63 -12.21 -24.46
CA SER A 25 -36.77 -10.92 -23.79
C SER A 25 -35.99 -10.98 -22.49
N GLY A 26 -34.66 -11.06 -22.61
CA GLY A 26 -33.79 -10.67 -21.50
C GLY A 26 -34.12 -9.20 -21.22
N PHE A 27 -34.81 -8.92 -20.12
CA PHE A 27 -34.96 -7.57 -19.63
C PHE A 27 -33.55 -7.01 -19.48
N ALA A 28 -33.12 -6.18 -20.43
CA ALA A 28 -31.96 -5.34 -20.24
C ALA A 28 -32.35 -4.36 -19.13
N GLN A 29 -32.14 -4.78 -17.89
CA GLN A 29 -32.40 -3.95 -16.72
C GLN A 29 -31.58 -2.68 -16.91
N VAL A 30 -32.25 -1.53 -16.96
CA VAL A 30 -31.58 -0.24 -17.16
C VAL A 30 -30.58 -0.06 -16.01
N ARG A 31 -29.29 -0.14 -16.33
CA ARG A 31 -28.22 0.00 -15.35
C ARG A 31 -28.00 1.48 -15.06
N MET A 32 -28.55 1.94 -13.94
CA MET A 32 -28.28 3.29 -13.44
C MET A 32 -26.95 3.34 -12.67
N PRO A 33 -26.25 4.49 -12.66
CA PRO A 33 -25.10 4.69 -11.78
C PRO A 33 -25.47 4.47 -10.30
N ALA A 34 -24.65 3.74 -9.56
CA ALA A 34 -24.86 3.55 -8.13
C ALA A 34 -24.72 4.90 -7.38
N PRO A 35 -25.65 5.28 -6.49
CA PRO A 35 -25.57 6.54 -5.74
C PRO A 35 -24.29 6.67 -4.88
N SER A 36 -23.72 5.54 -4.48
CA SER A 36 -22.43 5.44 -3.79
C SER A 36 -21.54 4.48 -4.57
N PRO A 37 -20.78 4.96 -5.57
CA PRO A 37 -19.90 4.12 -6.36
C PRO A 37 -18.84 3.43 -5.49
N LEU A 38 -18.48 2.21 -5.87
CA LEU A 38 -17.39 1.46 -5.27
C LEU A 38 -16.05 2.09 -5.69
N GLN A 39 -15.12 2.22 -4.74
CA GLN A 39 -13.72 2.47 -5.00
C GLN A 39 -12.88 1.36 -4.37
N LYS A 40 -11.85 0.98 -5.12
CA LYS A 40 -10.76 0.14 -4.68
C LYS A 40 -9.46 0.92 -4.85
N LEU A 41 -8.64 0.97 -3.81
CA LEU A 41 -7.32 1.59 -3.86
C LEU A 41 -6.28 0.64 -3.27
N THR A 42 -5.10 0.64 -3.86
CA THR A 42 -3.94 -0.15 -3.45
C THR A 42 -2.75 0.77 -3.28
N GLN A 43 -2.02 0.62 -2.19
CA GLN A 43 -0.79 1.35 -1.91
C GLN A 43 0.33 0.36 -1.58
N GLU A 44 1.40 0.39 -2.36
CA GLU A 44 2.65 -0.28 -2.02
C GLU A 44 3.31 0.47 -0.86
N PHE A 45 3.69 -0.25 0.18
CA PHE A 45 4.14 0.32 1.43
C PHE A 45 5.11 -0.65 2.14
N GLY A 46 6.31 -0.18 2.46
CA GLY A 46 7.40 -1.03 2.90
C GLY A 46 7.83 -2.03 1.82
N LEU A 47 7.67 -3.33 2.08
CA LEU A 47 7.90 -4.40 1.11
C LEU A 47 6.60 -5.15 0.75
N GLY A 48 5.45 -4.55 1.09
CA GLY A 48 4.13 -5.12 0.89
C GLY A 48 3.16 -4.05 0.39
N SER A 49 1.87 -4.32 0.58
CA SER A 49 0.80 -3.46 0.08
C SER A 49 -0.41 -3.46 1.01
N ILE A 50 -1.14 -2.36 0.94
CA ILE A 50 -2.41 -2.13 1.62
C ILE A 50 -3.48 -1.95 0.56
N GLU A 51 -4.59 -2.67 0.68
CA GLU A 51 -5.73 -2.51 -0.20
C GLU A 51 -6.96 -2.12 0.61
N VAL A 52 -7.71 -1.11 0.13
CA VAL A 52 -8.98 -0.70 0.71
C VAL A 52 -10.07 -0.77 -0.36
N THR A 53 -11.19 -1.41 -0.02
CA THR A 53 -12.39 -1.49 -0.86
C THR A 53 -13.58 -0.94 -0.08
N TYR A 54 -14.22 0.10 -0.62
CA TYR A 54 -15.33 0.79 0.05
C TYR A 54 -16.26 1.47 -0.96
N SER A 55 -17.51 1.74 -0.58
CA SER A 55 -18.39 2.60 -1.39
C SER A 55 -18.43 4.02 -0.85
N ARG A 56 -18.48 5.00 -1.75
CA ARG A 56 -18.30 6.41 -1.46
C ARG A 56 -19.63 7.19 -1.45
N PRO A 57 -20.27 7.39 -0.28
CA PRO A 57 -21.45 8.25 -0.20
C PRO A 57 -21.11 9.72 -0.47
N VAL A 58 -22.07 10.45 -1.04
CA VAL A 58 -21.99 11.88 -1.38
C VAL A 58 -22.84 12.68 -0.41
N LEU A 59 -22.46 13.90 -0.02
CA LEU A 59 -23.27 14.70 0.92
C LEU A 59 -24.62 15.12 0.34
N LYS A 60 -24.62 15.77 -0.83
CA LYS A 60 -25.82 16.36 -1.45
C LYS A 60 -26.59 17.25 -0.47
N GLY A 61 -25.89 18.06 0.31
CA GLY A 61 -26.49 18.96 1.31
C GLY A 61 -26.98 18.26 2.59
N ARG A 62 -26.82 16.94 2.74
CA ARG A 62 -27.17 16.20 3.96
C ARG A 62 -26.21 16.52 5.10
N SER A 63 -26.74 16.55 6.32
CA SER A 63 -25.94 16.77 7.52
C SER A 63 -25.06 15.56 7.85
N LEU A 64 -23.80 15.80 8.17
CA LEU A 64 -22.87 14.81 8.72
C LEU A 64 -22.88 14.79 10.23
N PHE A 65 -22.50 13.65 10.82
CA PHE A 65 -22.12 13.52 12.24
C PHE A 65 -23.16 14.08 13.21
N LYS A 66 -24.43 13.69 13.02
CA LYS A 66 -25.54 13.94 13.95
C LYS A 66 -26.08 12.60 14.46
N ASP A 67 -26.71 12.61 15.63
CA ASP A 67 -27.22 11.40 16.31
C ASP A 67 -28.20 10.58 15.46
N ASN A 68 -28.91 11.25 14.53
CA ASN A 68 -29.87 10.68 13.60
C ASN A 68 -29.45 10.84 12.13
N SER A 69 -28.14 10.95 11.85
CA SER A 69 -27.69 10.96 10.46
C SER A 69 -27.62 9.55 9.90
N ASP A 70 -28.22 9.33 8.72
CA ASP A 70 -28.00 8.13 7.91
C ASP A 70 -26.55 8.03 7.42
N LEU A 71 -25.81 9.14 7.47
CA LEU A 71 -24.45 9.28 7.00
C LEU A 71 -23.50 9.51 8.19
N ALA A 72 -22.73 8.47 8.53
CA ALA A 72 -21.75 8.51 9.62
C ALA A 72 -22.35 9.05 10.95
N PRO A 73 -23.24 8.28 11.60
CA PRO A 73 -23.91 8.71 12.82
C PRO A 73 -22.91 9.00 13.94
N LEU A 74 -23.07 10.13 14.61
CA LEU A 74 -22.19 10.52 15.72
C LEU A 74 -22.38 9.54 16.90
N GLY A 75 -21.27 9.10 17.49
CA GLY A 75 -21.25 8.22 18.67
C GLY A 75 -21.77 6.80 18.41
N LYS A 76 -22.03 6.42 17.15
CA LYS A 76 -22.54 5.09 16.79
C LYS A 76 -21.59 4.36 15.84
N LEU A 77 -21.60 3.04 15.92
CA LEU A 77 -20.86 2.18 15.00
C LEU A 77 -21.29 2.44 13.57
N TRP A 78 -20.30 2.63 12.70
CA TRP A 78 -20.50 2.87 11.28
C TRP A 78 -19.59 1.96 10.45
N ARG A 79 -20.14 1.49 9.33
CA ARG A 79 -19.46 0.66 8.34
C ARG A 79 -18.35 1.39 7.54
N THR A 80 -18.09 2.65 7.89
CA THR A 80 -17.07 3.54 7.30
C THR A 80 -17.20 3.67 5.77
N GLY A 81 -18.42 3.88 5.30
CA GLY A 81 -18.78 3.91 3.88
C GLY A 81 -20.28 3.67 3.68
N ALA A 82 -20.67 3.31 2.47
CA ALA A 82 -22.03 2.92 2.10
C ALA A 82 -22.08 1.49 1.51
N ASN A 83 -23.29 0.95 1.32
CA ASN A 83 -23.52 -0.41 0.81
C ASN A 83 -22.84 -1.46 1.70
N ALA A 84 -21.79 -2.12 1.21
CA ALA A 84 -20.99 -3.08 1.96
C ALA A 84 -20.11 -2.42 3.03
N ALA A 85 -19.75 -3.14 4.09
CA ALA A 85 -18.78 -2.65 5.05
C ALA A 85 -17.38 -2.54 4.44
N THR A 86 -16.64 -1.48 4.81
CA THR A 86 -15.31 -1.19 4.24
C THR A 86 -14.32 -2.31 4.57
N ARG A 87 -13.62 -2.80 3.55
CA ARG A 87 -12.59 -3.83 3.68
C ARG A 87 -11.22 -3.20 3.58
N ILE A 88 -10.32 -3.66 4.43
CA ILE A 88 -8.89 -3.32 4.39
C ILE A 88 -8.07 -4.60 4.47
N SER A 89 -7.04 -4.74 3.66
CA SER A 89 -6.13 -5.89 3.72
C SER A 89 -4.67 -5.47 3.65
N PHE A 90 -3.82 -6.31 4.24
CA PHE A 90 -2.38 -6.09 4.33
C PHE A 90 -1.62 -7.34 3.88
N THR A 91 -0.60 -7.16 3.05
CA THR A 91 0.32 -8.27 2.70
C THR A 91 1.50 -8.39 3.65
N ASP A 92 1.73 -7.36 4.49
CA ASP A 92 2.70 -7.36 5.59
C ASP A 92 2.01 -7.14 6.95
N ARG A 93 2.71 -7.49 8.04
CA ARG A 93 2.24 -7.20 9.40
C ARG A 93 2.38 -5.70 9.65
N VAL A 94 1.29 -5.04 10.03
CA VAL A 94 1.22 -3.58 10.15
C VAL A 94 0.99 -3.18 11.60
N MET A 95 1.84 -2.30 12.12
CA MET A 95 1.57 -1.59 13.36
C MET A 95 0.53 -0.51 13.09
N MET A 96 -0.61 -0.57 13.78
CA MET A 96 -1.68 0.41 13.67
C MET A 96 -2.29 0.61 15.05
N GLY A 97 -2.45 1.87 15.49
CA GLY A 97 -3.07 2.16 16.78
C GLY A 97 -2.43 1.46 17.98
N GLY A 98 -1.09 1.35 17.97
CA GLY A 98 -0.32 0.71 19.05
C GLY A 98 -0.35 -0.83 19.07
N LYS A 99 -0.97 -1.48 18.07
CA LYS A 99 -1.02 -2.94 17.97
C LYS A 99 -0.47 -3.42 16.64
N LEU A 100 0.33 -4.49 16.69
CA LEU A 100 0.78 -5.20 15.49
C LEU A 100 -0.36 -6.08 14.98
N LEU A 101 -0.80 -5.80 13.75
CA LEU A 101 -1.82 -6.56 13.03
C LEU A 101 -1.15 -7.57 12.11
N ASP A 102 -1.72 -8.77 12.03
CA ASP A 102 -1.24 -9.78 11.10
C ASP A 102 -1.69 -9.49 9.66
N THR A 103 -1.06 -10.16 8.70
CA THR A 103 -1.45 -10.10 7.29
C THR A 103 -2.87 -10.62 7.08
N GLY A 104 -3.46 -10.25 5.95
CA GLY A 104 -4.81 -10.69 5.55
C GLY A 104 -5.82 -9.56 5.53
N ALA A 105 -7.10 -9.94 5.43
CA ALA A 105 -8.21 -9.01 5.27
C ALA A 105 -8.98 -8.80 6.57
N TYR A 106 -9.45 -7.57 6.75
CA TYR A 106 -10.23 -7.09 7.88
C TYR A 106 -11.38 -6.20 7.40
N VAL A 107 -12.29 -5.91 8.33
CA VAL A 107 -13.32 -4.88 8.18
C VAL A 107 -12.91 -3.65 8.98
N LEU A 108 -13.04 -2.48 8.36
CA LEU A 108 -12.81 -1.18 8.99
C LEU A 108 -14.15 -0.58 9.44
N TYR A 109 -14.41 -0.59 10.74
CA TYR A 109 -15.50 0.17 11.34
C TYR A 109 -14.96 1.43 12.01
N THR A 110 -15.86 2.41 12.16
CA THR A 110 -15.56 3.63 12.89
C THR A 110 -16.71 4.02 13.80
N ILE A 111 -16.42 4.70 14.89
CA ILE A 111 -17.40 5.44 15.69
C ILE A 111 -17.01 6.93 15.59
N PRO A 112 -17.68 7.71 14.73
CA PRO A 112 -17.40 9.13 14.59
C PRO A 112 -17.71 9.87 15.89
N GLY A 113 -16.78 10.70 16.37
CA GLY A 113 -16.98 11.61 17.49
C GLY A 113 -16.57 13.04 17.13
N LYS A 114 -16.87 13.99 18.02
CA LYS A 114 -16.58 15.43 17.78
C LYS A 114 -15.09 15.73 17.81
N GLU A 115 -14.38 15.17 18.79
CA GLU A 115 -12.94 15.39 18.99
C GLU A 115 -12.11 14.18 18.53
N TYR A 116 -12.67 12.98 18.64
CA TYR A 116 -11.99 11.74 18.33
C TYR A 116 -12.93 10.79 17.60
N TRP A 117 -12.40 10.04 16.64
CA TRP A 117 -13.07 8.86 16.10
C TRP A 117 -12.46 7.62 16.73
N GLU A 118 -13.30 6.64 17.07
CA GLU A 118 -12.79 5.29 17.31
C GLU A 118 -12.64 4.57 15.98
N ILE A 119 -11.45 4.02 15.75
CA ILE A 119 -11.13 3.17 14.62
C ILE A 119 -11.15 1.73 15.12
N ILE A 120 -11.85 0.86 14.40
CA ILE A 120 -12.03 -0.54 14.76
C ILE A 120 -11.64 -1.41 13.58
N ILE A 121 -10.66 -2.29 13.80
CA ILE A 121 -10.28 -3.33 12.85
C ILE A 121 -10.87 -4.63 13.35
N ASN A 122 -11.66 -5.30 12.51
CA ASN A 122 -12.50 -6.44 12.90
C ASN A 122 -12.36 -7.60 11.90
N LYS A 123 -12.42 -8.85 12.37
CA LYS A 123 -12.26 -10.08 11.55
C LYS A 123 -13.56 -10.59 10.89
N GLY A 124 -14.71 -9.95 11.13
CA GLY A 124 -16.03 -10.33 10.62
C GLY A 124 -16.25 -10.08 9.13
N LEU A 125 -15.46 -10.75 8.27
CA LEU A 125 -15.46 -10.55 6.81
C LEU A 125 -16.79 -10.89 6.12
N LYS A 126 -17.71 -11.57 6.79
CA LYS A 126 -19.05 -11.89 6.27
C LYS A 126 -20.08 -10.77 6.50
N ASN A 127 -19.73 -9.73 7.25
CA ASN A 127 -20.65 -8.65 7.60
C ASN A 127 -20.87 -7.73 6.39
N SER A 128 -22.14 -7.53 6.02
CA SER A 128 -22.56 -6.68 4.89
C SER A 128 -22.69 -5.20 5.28
N GLY A 129 -22.62 -4.87 6.56
CA GLY A 129 -22.78 -3.54 7.12
C GLY A 129 -22.39 -3.55 8.59
N THR A 130 -23.16 -2.88 9.43
CA THR A 130 -23.07 -3.00 10.90
C THR A 130 -23.79 -4.24 11.44
N ASP A 131 -24.72 -4.80 10.66
CA ASP A 131 -25.42 -6.03 11.03
C ASP A 131 -24.45 -7.21 11.04
N GLY A 132 -24.50 -8.01 12.09
CA GLY A 132 -23.56 -9.10 12.32
C GLY A 132 -22.24 -8.68 12.95
N TYR A 133 -22.04 -7.38 13.22
CA TYR A 133 -20.90 -6.93 14.00
C TYR A 133 -20.86 -7.59 15.38
N LYS A 134 -19.67 -8.08 15.76
CA LYS A 134 -19.38 -8.62 17.08
C LYS A 134 -18.09 -8.01 17.60
N GLU A 135 -18.16 -7.38 18.76
CA GLU A 135 -16.99 -6.78 19.42
C GLU A 135 -15.92 -7.82 19.75
N SER A 136 -16.30 -9.08 20.00
CA SER A 136 -15.35 -10.19 20.20
C SER A 136 -14.47 -10.49 18.97
N GLU A 137 -14.82 -9.97 17.79
CA GLU A 137 -14.05 -10.11 16.55
C GLU A 137 -13.16 -8.88 16.28
N ASP A 138 -13.18 -7.86 17.16
CA ASP A 138 -12.29 -6.71 17.08
C ASP A 138 -10.85 -7.16 17.36
N VAL A 139 -9.97 -6.95 16.39
CA VAL A 139 -8.53 -7.17 16.57
C VAL A 139 -7.84 -5.94 17.12
N ASN A 140 -8.35 -4.76 16.83
CA ASN A 140 -7.86 -3.52 17.43
C ASN A 140 -8.95 -2.47 17.47
N ARG A 141 -8.93 -1.65 18.52
CA ARG A 141 -9.82 -0.51 18.72
C ARG A 141 -9.02 0.62 19.38
N PHE A 142 -8.99 1.78 18.75
CA PHE A 142 -8.21 2.92 19.24
C PHE A 142 -8.80 4.24 18.75
N LYS A 143 -8.42 5.33 19.41
CA LYS A 143 -8.90 6.69 19.08
C LYS A 143 -7.90 7.42 18.20
N VAL A 144 -8.41 8.16 17.22
CA VAL A 144 -7.67 9.13 16.42
C VAL A 144 -8.36 10.49 16.48
N LYS A 145 -7.59 11.57 16.39
CA LYS A 145 -8.14 12.92 16.49
C LYS A 145 -8.93 13.28 15.23
N ALA A 146 -10.12 13.83 15.41
CA ALA A 146 -10.88 14.48 14.36
C ALA A 146 -10.32 15.88 14.12
N GLU A 147 -9.86 16.13 12.90
CA GLU A 147 -9.29 17.40 12.48
C GLU A 147 -10.24 18.11 11.52
N LYS A 148 -10.19 19.45 11.53
CA LYS A 148 -10.92 20.25 10.57
C LYS A 148 -10.13 20.35 9.27
N ASN A 149 -10.74 19.94 8.16
CA ASN A 149 -10.20 20.15 6.83
C ASN A 149 -10.51 21.57 6.33
N GLY A 150 -9.55 22.19 5.64
CA GLY A 150 -9.69 23.56 5.12
C GLY A 150 -10.75 23.68 4.02
N THR A 151 -10.99 22.59 3.29
CA THR A 151 -11.98 22.51 2.21
C THR A 151 -12.98 21.40 2.49
N SER A 152 -14.24 21.63 2.15
CA SER A 152 -15.27 20.60 2.27
C SER A 152 -15.10 19.52 1.20
N VAL A 153 -15.05 18.25 1.62
CA VAL A 153 -14.98 17.08 0.75
C VAL A 153 -16.40 16.53 0.52
N GLU A 154 -16.93 16.69 -0.69
CA GLU A 154 -18.32 16.33 -1.03
C GLU A 154 -18.56 14.80 -1.06
N THR A 155 -17.58 14.05 -1.54
CA THR A 155 -17.65 12.58 -1.67
C THR A 155 -16.76 11.95 -0.61
N PHE A 156 -17.31 11.05 0.22
CA PHE A 156 -16.55 10.32 1.24
C PHE A 156 -15.30 9.70 0.63
N THR A 157 -14.14 10.00 1.20
CA THR A 157 -12.86 9.66 0.62
C THR A 157 -11.95 9.02 1.64
N ILE A 158 -11.42 7.86 1.28
CA ILE A 158 -10.30 7.20 1.94
C ILE A 158 -9.12 7.25 0.96
N GLN A 159 -7.96 7.69 1.44
CA GLN A 159 -6.72 7.72 0.67
C GLN A 159 -5.52 7.40 1.56
N PHE A 160 -4.37 7.15 0.94
CA PHE A 160 -3.08 7.07 1.62
C PHE A 160 -2.33 8.38 1.44
N ASP A 161 -1.64 8.81 2.49
CA ASP A 161 -0.83 10.04 2.50
C ASP A 161 0.44 9.83 3.36
N ASN A 162 1.36 10.80 3.36
CA ASN A 162 2.61 10.76 4.14
C ASN A 162 3.41 9.47 3.94
N ILE A 163 3.55 9.04 2.68
CA ILE A 163 4.19 7.77 2.34
C ILE A 163 5.70 7.91 2.52
N LEU A 164 6.23 7.14 3.47
CA LEU A 164 7.64 7.00 3.79
C LEU A 164 8.05 5.51 3.65
N PRO A 165 9.35 5.18 3.71
CA PRO A 165 9.80 3.80 3.52
C PRO A 165 9.20 2.78 4.52
N GLU A 166 8.87 3.20 5.74
CA GLU A 166 8.33 2.34 6.81
C GLU A 166 7.05 2.86 7.48
N SER A 167 6.52 4.01 7.06
CA SER A 167 5.23 4.53 7.54
C SER A 167 4.36 5.16 6.44
N CYS A 168 3.04 5.11 6.60
CA CYS A 168 2.09 5.92 5.84
C CYS A 168 0.84 6.18 6.69
N ASP A 169 0.03 7.14 6.28
CA ASP A 169 -1.25 7.45 6.92
C ASP A 169 -2.41 6.94 6.05
N LEU A 170 -3.37 6.24 6.65
CA LEU A 170 -4.69 6.08 6.07
C LEU A 170 -5.54 7.29 6.48
N VAL A 171 -5.89 8.12 5.50
CA VAL A 171 -6.64 9.36 5.71
C VAL A 171 -8.09 9.16 5.30
N ILE A 172 -9.01 9.42 6.23
CA ILE A 172 -10.47 9.36 5.99
C ILE A 172 -11.01 10.78 6.05
N MET A 173 -11.70 11.22 4.99
CA MET A 173 -12.17 12.61 4.84
C MET A 173 -13.64 12.67 4.40
N TRP A 174 -14.40 13.55 5.05
CA TRP A 174 -15.74 13.90 4.59
C TRP A 174 -16.23 15.23 5.14
N GLY A 175 -16.86 16.02 4.27
CA GLY A 175 -17.18 17.41 4.59
C GLY A 175 -15.91 18.14 5.02
N THR A 176 -15.98 18.88 6.12
CA THR A 176 -14.84 19.59 6.70
C THR A 176 -14.12 18.79 7.78
N THR A 177 -14.30 17.47 7.85
CA THR A 177 -13.66 16.60 8.85
C THR A 177 -12.69 15.64 8.17
N LEU A 178 -11.53 15.44 8.78
CA LEU A 178 -10.61 14.36 8.45
C LEU A 178 -10.10 13.67 9.71
N VAL A 179 -9.73 12.41 9.57
CA VAL A 179 -8.92 11.67 10.55
C VAL A 179 -7.75 11.00 9.85
N LYS A 180 -6.63 10.90 10.55
CA LYS A 180 -5.42 10.21 10.07
C LYS A 180 -5.19 8.99 10.95
N VAL A 181 -4.96 7.85 10.33
CA VAL A 181 -4.62 6.59 10.99
C VAL A 181 -3.20 6.22 10.59
N PRO A 182 -2.20 6.51 11.44
CA PRO A 182 -0.82 6.15 11.17
C PRO A 182 -0.64 4.64 11.14
N MET A 183 0.14 4.17 10.17
CA MET A 183 0.52 2.79 9.98
C MET A 183 2.02 2.71 9.78
N SER A 184 2.64 1.67 10.36
CA SER A 184 4.04 1.37 10.11
C SER A 184 4.31 -0.12 9.94
N VAL A 185 5.42 -0.44 9.29
CA VAL A 185 5.93 -1.81 9.13
C VAL A 185 7.37 -1.87 9.61
N ASN A 186 7.83 -3.08 9.95
CA ASN A 186 9.24 -3.32 10.22
C ASN A 186 9.91 -3.84 8.94
N VAL A 187 10.51 -2.93 8.18
CA VAL A 187 11.25 -3.26 6.95
C VAL A 187 12.71 -3.54 7.30
N LYS A 188 13.30 -2.76 8.21
CA LYS A 188 14.70 -2.88 8.60
C LYS A 188 15.11 -4.32 8.97
N ASP A 189 14.38 -4.99 9.85
CA ASP A 189 14.74 -6.35 10.28
C ASP A 189 14.57 -7.37 9.16
N ARG A 190 13.60 -7.17 8.27
CA ARG A 190 13.37 -8.03 7.12
C ARG A 190 14.46 -7.88 6.07
N ILE A 191 14.88 -6.64 5.76
CA ILE A 191 16.01 -6.39 4.88
C ILE A 191 17.28 -6.98 5.51
N ARG A 192 17.50 -6.81 6.82
CA ARG A 192 18.64 -7.43 7.51
C ARG A 192 18.67 -8.94 7.30
N ALA A 193 17.56 -9.63 7.55
CA ALA A 193 17.48 -11.07 7.36
C ALA A 193 17.76 -11.49 5.91
N GLN A 194 17.27 -10.73 4.92
CA GLN A 194 17.57 -10.98 3.50
C GLN A 194 19.05 -10.76 3.17
N VAL A 195 19.64 -9.68 3.68
CA VAL A 195 21.06 -9.35 3.52
C VAL A 195 21.94 -10.43 4.16
N GLU A 196 21.69 -10.80 5.40
CA GLU A 196 22.45 -11.82 6.12
C GLU A 196 22.37 -13.17 5.40
N LYS A 197 21.18 -13.55 4.93
CA LYS A 197 20.99 -14.77 4.11
C LYS A 197 21.75 -14.72 2.79
N ALA A 198 21.79 -13.57 2.12
CA ALA A 198 22.52 -13.40 0.87
C ALA A 198 24.05 -13.46 1.08
N LEU A 199 24.52 -12.90 2.19
CA LEU A 199 25.93 -12.93 2.58
C LEU A 199 26.38 -14.32 3.08
N SER A 200 25.47 -15.14 3.60
CA SER A 200 25.76 -16.51 4.04
C SER A 200 25.74 -17.55 2.93
N ALA A 201 25.50 -17.15 1.67
CA ALA A 201 25.59 -18.06 0.53
C ALA A 201 27.02 -18.59 0.36
N GLU A 202 27.18 -19.79 -0.20
CA GLU A 202 28.51 -20.38 -0.45
C GLU A 202 29.38 -19.48 -1.34
N THR A 203 28.77 -18.82 -2.32
CA THR A 203 29.40 -17.83 -3.18
C THR A 203 28.54 -16.55 -3.27
N PRO A 204 28.68 -15.62 -2.32
CA PRO A 204 27.94 -14.36 -2.36
C PRO A 204 28.39 -13.56 -3.59
N ASN A 205 27.43 -13.20 -4.45
CA ASN A 205 27.73 -12.42 -5.66
C ASN A 205 27.98 -10.94 -5.33
N ALA A 206 28.54 -10.20 -6.29
CA ALA A 206 28.83 -8.77 -6.13
C ALA A 206 27.60 -7.94 -5.70
N GLY A 207 26.41 -8.30 -6.18
CA GLY A 207 25.15 -7.66 -5.83
C GLY A 207 24.77 -7.84 -4.36
N ALA A 208 25.10 -8.99 -3.75
CA ALA A 208 24.86 -9.23 -2.32
C ALA A 208 25.69 -8.28 -1.44
N TYR A 209 26.97 -8.09 -1.77
CA TYR A 209 27.83 -7.14 -1.05
C TYR A 209 27.38 -5.69 -1.24
N GLN A 210 26.98 -5.31 -2.46
CA GLN A 210 26.43 -3.99 -2.71
C GLN A 210 25.14 -3.75 -1.90
N ALA A 211 24.20 -4.70 -1.91
CA ALA A 211 22.95 -4.59 -1.16
C ALA A 211 23.21 -4.48 0.35
N ALA A 212 24.14 -5.30 0.87
CA ALA A 212 24.56 -5.26 2.26
C ALA A 212 25.19 -3.90 2.64
N ALA A 213 26.09 -3.38 1.81
CA ALA A 213 26.74 -2.09 2.04
C ALA A 213 25.71 -0.96 2.15
N ASN A 214 24.76 -0.90 1.20
CA ASN A 214 23.67 0.07 1.22
C ASN A 214 22.79 -0.09 2.46
N PHE A 215 22.37 -1.33 2.79
CA PHE A 215 21.55 -1.59 3.96
C PHE A 215 22.22 -1.13 5.25
N TYR A 216 23.46 -1.55 5.50
CA TYR A 216 24.17 -1.19 6.73
C TYR A 216 24.46 0.31 6.81
N PHE A 217 24.69 0.98 5.69
CA PHE A 217 24.93 2.42 5.64
C PHE A 217 23.65 3.24 5.84
N GLU A 218 22.59 2.92 5.10
CA GLU A 218 21.38 3.77 5.02
C GLU A 218 20.36 3.43 6.09
N TRP A 219 20.16 2.14 6.38
CA TRP A 219 19.09 1.65 7.24
C TRP A 219 19.62 1.23 8.62
N ASP A 220 20.72 0.49 8.65
CA ASP A 220 21.21 -0.05 9.90
C ASP A 220 22.05 0.95 10.71
N LYS A 221 22.72 1.86 10.00
CA LYS A 221 23.74 2.77 10.52
C LYS A 221 24.94 2.06 11.15
N ASP A 222 25.20 0.81 10.76
CA ASP A 222 26.40 0.06 11.11
C ASP A 222 27.49 0.34 10.07
N LEU A 223 28.21 1.44 10.26
CA LEU A 223 29.23 1.88 9.30
C LEU A 223 30.38 0.89 9.15
N SER A 224 30.70 0.12 10.20
CA SER A 224 31.74 -0.90 10.16
C SER A 224 31.34 -2.06 9.24
N LYS A 225 30.14 -2.60 9.40
CA LYS A 225 29.61 -3.61 8.46
C LYS A 225 29.40 -3.04 7.06
N ALA A 226 28.98 -1.78 6.95
CA ALA A 226 28.84 -1.12 5.67
C ALA A 226 30.18 -1.07 4.92
N LEU A 227 31.27 -0.67 5.59
CA LEU A 227 32.59 -0.57 4.99
C LEU A 227 33.10 -1.95 4.52
N VAL A 228 33.00 -2.97 5.38
CA VAL A 228 33.41 -4.34 5.02
C VAL A 228 32.71 -4.81 3.75
N ASN A 229 31.40 -4.58 3.63
CA ASN A 229 30.64 -4.99 2.46
C ASN A 229 30.91 -4.09 1.25
N ALA A 230 31.13 -2.78 1.44
CA ALA A 230 31.48 -1.86 0.36
C ALA A 230 32.82 -2.22 -0.27
N THR A 231 33.84 -2.53 0.54
CA THR A 231 35.16 -2.99 0.06
C THR A 231 35.05 -4.30 -0.71
N LYS A 232 34.26 -5.27 -0.24
CA LYS A 232 34.01 -6.51 -0.99
C LYS A 232 33.28 -6.24 -2.30
N ALA A 233 32.33 -5.31 -2.31
CA ALA A 233 31.59 -4.93 -3.51
C ALA A 233 32.49 -4.25 -4.56
N THR A 234 33.37 -3.34 -4.15
CA THR A 234 34.33 -2.68 -5.05
C THR A 234 35.39 -3.64 -5.58
N GLN A 235 35.84 -4.61 -4.78
CA GLN A 235 36.72 -5.69 -5.24
C GLN A 235 36.03 -6.60 -6.27
N ALA A 236 34.76 -6.96 -6.03
CA ALA A 236 34.00 -7.82 -6.92
C ALA A 236 33.57 -7.11 -8.22
N ASN A 237 33.42 -5.78 -8.20
CA ASN A 237 33.11 -4.98 -9.38
C ASN A 237 33.98 -3.71 -9.43
N PRO A 238 35.25 -3.82 -9.83
CA PRO A 238 36.22 -2.72 -9.73
C PRO A 238 36.03 -1.57 -10.72
N LYS A 239 35.06 -1.70 -11.65
CA LYS A 239 34.68 -0.64 -12.60
C LYS A 239 33.41 0.10 -12.20
N ALA A 240 32.68 -0.37 -11.19
CA ALA A 240 31.47 0.27 -10.70
C ALA A 240 31.79 1.51 -9.85
N PHE A 241 31.96 2.66 -10.51
CA PHE A 241 32.28 3.94 -9.85
C PHE A 241 31.32 4.30 -8.70
N TRP A 242 30.03 3.94 -8.80
CA TRP A 242 29.04 4.20 -7.75
C TRP A 242 29.35 3.49 -6.43
N LEU A 243 30.01 2.32 -6.48
CA LEU A 243 30.43 1.59 -5.28
C LEU A 243 31.58 2.31 -4.56
N PHE A 244 32.49 2.90 -5.32
CA PHE A 244 33.57 3.71 -4.75
C PHE A 244 33.04 5.00 -4.11
N LEU A 245 31.99 5.61 -4.67
CA LEU A 245 31.32 6.73 -4.03
C LEU A 245 30.61 6.32 -2.72
N LEU A 246 29.94 5.17 -2.71
CA LEU A 246 29.34 4.61 -1.49
C LEU A 246 30.42 4.37 -0.41
N GLN A 247 31.52 3.71 -0.79
CA GLN A 247 32.64 3.46 0.11
C GLN A 247 33.21 4.78 0.67
N ALA A 248 33.42 5.79 -0.17
CA ALA A 248 33.89 7.10 0.26
C ALA A 248 32.96 7.77 1.28
N ARG A 249 31.64 7.67 1.10
CA ARG A 249 30.64 8.20 2.04
C ARG A 249 30.66 7.48 3.39
N ILE A 250 30.87 6.16 3.38
CA ILE A 250 30.99 5.36 4.59
C ILE A 250 32.27 5.72 5.34
N GLU A 251 33.41 5.80 4.63
CA GLU A 251 34.71 6.20 5.20
C GLU A 251 34.66 7.61 5.79
N GLN A 252 34.01 8.55 5.09
CA GLN A 252 33.73 9.90 5.63
C GLN A 252 32.91 9.82 6.93
N GLY A 253 31.86 9.01 6.95
CA GLY A 253 31.02 8.82 8.14
C GLY A 253 31.78 8.20 9.32
N LEU A 254 32.80 7.39 9.05
CA LEU A 254 33.73 6.84 10.04
C LEU A 254 34.83 7.83 10.47
N GLY A 255 34.93 9.00 9.81
CA GLY A 255 35.96 10.00 10.06
C GLY A 255 37.29 9.74 9.36
N ASP A 256 37.40 8.69 8.52
CA ASP A 256 38.61 8.40 7.75
C ASP A 256 38.64 9.23 6.46
N LYS A 257 39.05 10.48 6.61
CA LYS A 257 39.14 11.45 5.50
C LYS A 257 40.13 11.01 4.42
N THR A 258 41.19 10.30 4.78
CA THR A 258 42.23 9.88 3.83
C THR A 258 41.71 8.76 2.94
N ALA A 259 41.08 7.74 3.53
CA ALA A 259 40.43 6.68 2.78
C ALA A 259 39.28 7.24 1.93
N ALA A 260 38.42 8.08 2.53
CA ALA A 260 37.28 8.69 1.84
C ALA A 260 37.70 9.47 0.58
N LYS A 261 38.78 10.26 0.67
CA LYS A 261 39.34 10.98 -0.48
C LYS A 261 39.83 10.01 -1.56
N THR A 262 40.54 8.95 -1.16
CA THR A 262 41.09 7.95 -2.09
C THR A 262 39.99 7.23 -2.86
N SER A 263 38.95 6.77 -2.16
CA SER A 263 37.76 6.14 -2.76
C SER A 263 37.00 7.11 -3.68
N ALA A 264 36.85 8.38 -3.28
CA ALA A 264 36.21 9.39 -4.11
C ALA A 264 37.01 9.72 -5.39
N GLU A 265 38.33 9.81 -5.32
CA GLU A 265 39.20 9.99 -6.50
C GLU A 265 39.09 8.79 -7.45
N LYS A 266 38.97 7.57 -6.93
CA LYS A 266 38.71 6.37 -7.74
C LYS A 266 37.36 6.43 -8.45
N CYS A 267 36.32 6.90 -7.76
CA CYS A 267 35.02 7.17 -8.37
C CYS A 267 35.13 8.19 -9.51
N ILE A 268 35.83 9.31 -9.29
CA ILE A 268 36.01 10.36 -10.31
C ILE A 268 36.69 9.79 -11.55
N ALA A 269 37.79 9.05 -11.40
CA ALA A 269 38.53 8.48 -12.53
C ALA A 269 37.63 7.54 -13.38
N LEU A 270 36.95 6.60 -12.74
CA LEU A 270 36.08 5.63 -13.40
C LEU A 270 34.82 6.28 -14.01
N ALA A 271 34.21 7.24 -13.31
CA ALA A 271 33.04 7.97 -13.80
C ALA A 271 33.38 8.87 -15.00
N THR A 272 34.58 9.48 -15.00
CA THR A 272 35.08 10.27 -16.14
C THR A 272 35.28 9.38 -17.38
N GLU A 273 35.89 8.20 -17.21
CA GLU A 273 36.02 7.21 -18.30
C GLU A 273 34.65 6.79 -18.85
N ALA A 274 33.67 6.59 -17.95
CA ALA A 274 32.30 6.27 -18.29
C ALA A 274 31.45 7.47 -18.78
N LYS A 275 32.04 8.69 -18.86
CA LYS A 275 31.36 9.94 -19.23
C LYS A 275 30.12 10.23 -18.37
N ASN A 276 30.23 9.95 -17.06
CA ASN A 276 29.17 10.18 -16.08
C ASN A 276 29.52 11.37 -15.17
N ASP A 277 29.13 12.57 -15.60
CA ASP A 277 29.46 13.83 -14.92
C ASP A 277 28.82 13.95 -13.53
N ASP A 278 27.66 13.31 -13.31
CA ASP A 278 26.98 13.34 -12.02
C ASP A 278 27.80 12.71 -10.91
N TYR A 279 28.40 11.54 -11.17
CA TYR A 279 29.24 10.88 -10.18
C TYR A 279 30.59 11.57 -9.99
N VAL A 280 31.14 12.19 -11.05
CA VAL A 280 32.32 13.07 -10.92
C VAL A 280 32.01 14.23 -9.98
N ARG A 281 30.88 14.91 -10.18
CA ARG A 281 30.43 16.03 -9.35
C ARG A 281 30.19 15.59 -7.90
N MET A 282 29.42 14.51 -7.68
CA MET A 282 29.10 14.02 -6.34
C MET A 282 30.37 13.63 -5.54
N ALA A 283 31.32 12.97 -6.17
CA ALA A 283 32.59 12.59 -5.53
C ALA A 283 33.47 13.82 -5.26
N THR A 284 33.53 14.76 -6.21
CA THR A 284 34.25 16.03 -6.02
C THR A 284 33.68 16.84 -4.86
N ASP A 285 32.35 16.93 -4.75
CA ASP A 285 31.68 17.63 -3.67
C ASP A 285 31.84 16.93 -2.31
N LEU A 286 32.02 15.61 -2.30
CA LEU A 286 32.40 14.88 -1.09
C LEU A 286 33.81 15.27 -0.65
N ILE A 287 34.79 15.28 -1.57
CA ILE A 287 36.19 15.64 -1.26
C ILE A 287 36.28 17.06 -0.66
N LYS A 288 35.51 18.02 -1.19
CA LYS A 288 35.45 19.39 -0.65
C LYS A 288 34.96 19.48 0.80
N LYS A 289 34.24 18.47 1.29
CA LYS A 289 33.66 18.40 2.64
C LYS A 289 34.51 17.60 3.63
N LEU A 290 35.58 16.95 3.19
CA LEU A 290 36.53 16.25 4.06
C LEU A 290 37.42 17.27 4.76
#